data_AF-A0A0A9EUK7-F1
#
_entry.id   AF-A0A0A9EUK7-F1
#
_cell.length_a   1.000
_cell.length_b   1.000
_cell.length_c   1.000
_cell.angle_alpha   90.00
_cell.angle_beta   90.00
_cell.angle_gamma   90.00
#
_symmetry.space_group_name_H-M   'P 1'
#
loop_
_entity.id
_entity.type
_entity.pdbx_description
1 polymer ?
#
loop_
_entity_poly.entity_id
_entity_poly.type
_entity_poly.pdbx_seq_one_letter_code
_entity_poly.pdbx_strand_id
1 'polypeptide(L)' 'MQESGWKPRWFAKDKATDTYRYIGGYWESREKSSWEGCPDIFGQIPNDLMITD' A
#
# COMPACT_ATOMS: atom_id res chain seq x y z
N MET A 1 6.36 6.79 9.60
CA MET A 1 5.25 5.95 9.10
C MET A 1 4.44 5.28 10.22
N GLN A 2 5.05 4.88 11.33
CA GLN A 2 4.35 4.17 12.40
C GLN A 2 3.66 5.11 13.42
N GLU A 3 4.10 6.35 13.55
CA GLU A 3 3.59 7.30 14.56
C GLU A 3 2.35 8.09 14.13
N SER A 4 2.06 8.15 12.82
CA SER A 4 0.91 8.90 12.25
C SER A 4 -0.22 8.00 11.72
N GLY A 5 -0.16 6.69 11.97
CA GLY A 5 -1.24 5.74 11.68
C GLY A 5 -1.34 5.37 10.20
N TRP A 6 -0.61 4.33 9.78
CA TRP A 6 -0.83 3.71 8.47
C TRP A 6 -2.26 3.17 8.41
N LYS A 7 -3.04 3.66 7.44
CA LYS A 7 -4.38 3.16 7.16
C LYS A 7 -4.32 2.31 5.89
N PRO A 8 -4.79 1.06 5.92
CA PRO A 8 -4.87 0.25 4.72
C PRO A 8 -5.80 0.92 3.70
N ARG A 9 -5.35 1.02 2.45
CA ARG A 9 -6.09 1.71 1.38
C ARG A 9 -7.30 0.92 0.88
N TRP A 10 -7.14 -0.40 0.73
CA TRP A 10 -8.13 -1.27 0.11
C TRP A 10 -8.96 -2.08 1.12
N PHE A 11 -8.79 -1.78 2.41
CA PHE A 11 -9.50 -2.45 3.48
C PHE A 11 -9.97 -1.43 4.52
N ALA A 12 -11.13 -1.68 5.10
CA ALA A 12 -11.64 -0.94 6.25
C ALA A 12 -11.82 -1.89 7.43
N LYS A 13 -11.54 -1.39 8.64
CA LYS A 13 -11.80 -2.13 9.88
C LYS A 13 -13.30 -2.12 10.16
N ASP A 14 -13.89 -3.30 10.24
CA ASP A 14 -15.25 -3.50 10.70
C ASP A 14 -15.28 -3.37 12.23
N LYS A 15 -16.08 -2.44 12.74
CA LYS A 15 -16.18 -2.17 14.18
C LYS A 15 -16.97 -3.24 14.93
N ALA A 16 -17.84 -3.99 14.23
CA ALA A 16 -18.68 -5.00 14.85
C ALA A 16 -17.94 -6.34 15.02
N THR A 17 -17.07 -6.69 14.07
CA THR A 17 -16.36 -7.97 14.05
C THR A 17 -14.88 -7.86 14.40
N ASP A 18 -14.35 -6.64 14.55
CA ASP A 18 -12.93 -6.33 14.71
C ASP A 18 -12.04 -6.86 13.57
N THR A 19 -12.63 -7.20 12.42
CA THR A 19 -11.94 -7.73 11.23
C THR A 19 -11.81 -6.68 10.14
N TYR A 20 -10.90 -6.87 9.20
CA TYR A 20 -10.79 -6.01 8.02
C TYR A 20 -11.63 -6.56 6.86
N ARG A 21 -12.37 -5.69 6.19
CA ARG A 21 -13.13 -6.01 4.99
C ARG A 21 -12.56 -5.30 3.77
N TYR A 22 -12.48 -6.03 2.66
CA TYR A 22 -12.13 -5.46 1.37
C TYR A 22 -13.18 -4.41 0.96
N ILE A 23 -12.74 -3.24 0.52
CA ILE A 23 -13.64 -2.13 0.14
C ILE A 23 -13.59 -1.77 -1.36
N GLY A 24 -12.89 -2.56 -2.18
CA GLY A 24 -12.74 -2.27 -3.61
C GLY A 24 -11.48 -1.45 -3.94
N GLY A 25 -11.18 -1.29 -5.23
CA GLY A 25 -10.15 -0.38 -5.75
C GLY A 25 -8.80 -1.02 -6.06
N TYR A 26 -8.42 -2.13 -5.41
CA TYR A 26 -7.12 -2.78 -5.69
C TYR A 26 -7.05 -3.30 -7.12
N TRP A 27 -8.07 -4.01 -7.57
CA TRP A 27 -8.07 -4.65 -8.90
C TRP A 27 -8.15 -3.62 -10.02
N GLU A 28 -8.91 -2.54 -9.81
CA GLU A 28 -9.04 -1.43 -10.74
C GLU A 28 -7.72 -0.64 -10.85
N SER A 29 -7.05 -0.37 -9.72
CA SER A 29 -5.72 0.23 -9.69
C SER A 29 -4.69 -0.66 -10.38
N ARG A 30 -4.74 -1.98 -10.15
CA ARG A 30 -3.86 -2.95 -10.80
C ARG A 30 -4.05 -2.96 -12.31
N GLU A 31 -5.29 -3.03 -12.79
CA GLU A 31 -5.62 -3.06 -14.21
C GLU A 31 -5.09 -1.80 -14.92
N LYS A 32 -5.19 -0.64 -14.26
CA LYS A 32 -4.74 0.66 -14.80
C LYS A 32 -3.29 0.99 -14.50
N SER A 33 -2.56 0.13 -13.77
CA SER A 33 -1.24 0.44 -13.20
C SER A 33 -1.20 1.79 -12.45
N SER A 34 -2.31 2.18 -11.83
CA SER A 34 -2.47 3.45 -11.13
C SER A 34 -2.25 3.26 -9.64
N TRP A 35 -1.04 3.62 -9.21
CA TRP A 35 -0.58 3.54 -7.82
C TRP A 35 -0.50 4.93 -7.17
N GLU A 36 -1.27 5.90 -7.67
CA GLU A 36 -1.27 7.27 -7.13
C GLU A 36 -1.60 7.26 -5.63
N GLY A 37 -0.73 7.90 -4.85
CA GLY A 37 -0.84 7.92 -3.39
C GLY A 37 -0.50 6.60 -2.69
N CYS A 38 0.02 5.59 -3.39
CA CYS A 38 0.74 4.48 -2.77
C CYS A 38 2.21 4.89 -2.58
N PRO A 39 2.65 5.18 -1.35
CA PRO A 39 4.04 5.51 -1.10
C PRO A 39 4.92 4.30 -1.37
N ASP A 40 6.12 4.53 -1.91
CA ASP A 40 7.18 3.53 -1.89
C ASP A 40 7.66 3.35 -0.45
N ILE A 41 7.30 2.21 0.14
CA ILE A 41 7.59 1.88 1.53
C ILE A 41 8.95 1.20 1.71
N PHE A 42 9.60 0.81 0.62
CA PHE A 42 10.96 0.27 0.63
C PHE A 42 12.00 1.39 0.40
N GLY A 43 11.56 2.54 -0.09
CA GLY A 43 12.39 3.72 -0.30
C GLY A 43 13.26 3.63 -1.55
N GLN A 44 14.04 4.68 -1.81
CA GLN A 44 15.11 4.62 -2.81
C GLN A 44 16.14 3.61 -2.33
N ILE A 45 16.25 2.46 -3.02
CA ILE A 45 17.37 1.54 -2.83
C ILE A 45 18.65 2.37 -3.06
N PRO A 46 19.59 2.45 -2.09
CA PRO A 46 20.87 3.10 -2.32
C PRO A 46 21.50 2.54 -3.58
N ASN A 47 22.04 3.39 -4.46
CA ASN A 47 22.62 2.97 -5.74
C ASN A 47 23.67 1.84 -5.58
N ASP A 48 24.32 1.75 -4.41
CA ASP A 48 25.28 0.70 -4.06
C ASP A 48 24.68 -0.72 -3.95
N LEU A 49 23.35 -0.83 -3.82
CA LEU A 49 22.61 -2.09 -3.79
C LEU A 49 21.93 -2.41 -5.13
N MET A 50 22.01 -1.50 -6.11
CA MET A 50 21.56 -1.76 -7.48
C MET A 50 22.62 -2.63 -8.16
N ILE A 51 22.54 -3.95 -7.97
CA ILE A 51 23.32 -4.90 -8.77
C ILE A 51 22.87 -4.74 -10.23
N THR A 52 23.70 -4.09 -11.04
CA THR A 52 23.58 -4.08 -12.50
C THR A 52 24.11 -5.40 -13.03
N ASP A 53 23.27 -6.17 -13.72
CA ASP A 53 23.67 -7.27 -14.61
C ASP A 53 24.02 -6.69 -16.00
#